data_AF-A0A060SDK9-F1
#
_entry.id   AF-A0A060SDK9-F1
#
_cell.length_a   1.000
_cell.length_b   1.000
_cell.length_c   1.000
_cell.angle_alpha   90.00
_cell.angle_beta   90.00
_cell.angle_gamma   90.00
#
_symmetry.space_group_name_H-M   'P 1'
#
loop_
_entity.id
_entity.type
_entity.pdbx_description
1 polymer ?
#
loop_
_entity_poly.entity_id
_entity_poly.type
_entity_poly.pdbx_seq_one_letter_code
_entity_poly.pdbx_strand_id
1 'polypeptide(L)'
;MQEKTLRRRISQTQDPAKDVKDPNGVPSVSVKTEVAHTEPGKALSKTLTWLEIPDWQKDNEYILTGYRSAFYHTFSMHSEAVAGRCNALDYAGIVVLTVGSFFPPMYYGFFCEPHYQAIYLTCITAAGLVSAYIVINPEYRKPTHRGARTKVFIFLGLSGVLPIIHGLITHGFYTLCYEMGFGWLVVCGALYISGALLYANRIPERFSPGTFDYFFSSHQIFHFFVVAAALATYAGVLTAFHHTHRRLGECPAR
;
A
#
# COMPACT_ATOMS: atom_id res chain seq x y z
N MET A 1 -17.98 39.37 2.16
CA MET A 1 -18.95 38.47 1.49
C MET A 1 -19.15 37.28 2.43
N GLN A 2 -20.39 36.89 2.71
CA GLN A 2 -20.85 36.39 4.02
C GLN A 2 -20.29 35.03 4.47
N GLU A 3 -19.72 35.03 5.67
CA GLU A 3 -19.56 33.88 6.56
C GLU A 3 -20.86 33.74 7.38
N LYS A 4 -21.57 32.61 7.29
CA LYS A 4 -22.78 32.36 8.07
C LYS A 4 -22.68 31.05 8.83
N THR A 5 -22.28 31.23 10.09
CA THR A 5 -22.34 30.31 11.21
C THR A 5 -23.73 29.69 11.38
N LEU A 6 -23.86 28.38 11.20
CA LEU A 6 -25.09 27.63 11.42
C LEU A 6 -25.23 27.29 12.92
N ARG A 7 -25.79 28.22 13.72
CA ARG A 7 -26.31 27.91 15.07
C ARG A 7 -27.76 27.43 14.95
N ARG A 8 -28.03 26.16 15.25
CA ARG A 8 -29.42 25.65 15.41
C ARG A 8 -30.01 26.17 16.72
N ARG A 9 -31.13 26.90 16.64
CA ARG A 9 -32.03 27.21 17.77
C ARG A 9 -32.83 25.95 18.13
N ILE A 10 -32.77 25.52 19.38
CA ILE A 10 -33.73 24.60 19.96
C ILE A 10 -34.96 25.44 20.34
N SER A 11 -36.09 25.23 19.68
CA SER A 11 -37.38 25.80 20.05
C SER A 11 -38.12 24.77 20.88
N GLN A 12 -38.27 25.02 22.18
CA GLN A 12 -39.21 24.28 23.03
C GLN A 12 -40.61 24.86 22.80
N THR A 13 -41.50 24.09 22.19
CA THR A 13 -42.94 24.36 22.20
C THR A 13 -43.61 23.33 23.12
N GLN A 14 -44.27 23.84 24.16
CA GLN A 14 -44.94 23.05 25.20
C GLN A 14 -46.44 23.08 24.87
N ASP A 15 -47.01 21.94 24.45
CA ASP A 15 -48.44 21.81 24.17
C ASP A 15 -49.23 21.58 25.49
N PRO A 16 -50.25 22.40 25.80
CA PRO A 16 -51.01 22.29 27.04
C PRO A 16 -52.30 21.50 26.82
N ALA A 17 -52.25 20.17 26.82
CA ALA A 17 -53.45 19.35 27.00
C ALA A 17 -53.10 17.88 27.25
N LYS A 18 -53.16 17.46 28.52
CA LYS A 18 -53.84 16.23 29.02
C LYS A 18 -53.38 15.92 30.44
N ASP A 19 -54.20 16.37 31.38
CA ASP A 19 -54.20 15.94 32.78
C ASP A 19 -54.99 14.61 32.86
N VAL A 20 -54.29 13.47 32.94
CA VAL A 20 -54.86 12.20 33.43
C VAL A 20 -53.74 11.46 34.18
N LYS A 21 -53.94 11.28 35.50
CA LYS A 21 -53.08 10.48 36.38
C LYS A 21 -53.25 8.98 36.10
N ASP A 22 -52.15 8.29 35.83
CA ASP A 22 -52.02 6.82 35.92
C ASP A 22 -50.81 6.48 36.84
N PRO A 23 -50.99 5.77 37.97
CA PRO A 23 -49.92 5.40 38.88
C PRO A 23 -49.30 4.04 38.48
N ASN A 24 -48.01 4.06 38.16
CA ASN A 24 -47.12 2.93 37.76
C ASN A 24 -46.99 2.71 36.23
N GLY A 25 -46.06 3.43 35.60
CA GLY A 25 -45.66 3.18 34.23
C GLY A 25 -44.27 3.76 33.92
N VAL A 26 -43.33 2.88 33.57
CA VAL A 26 -41.97 3.17 33.10
C VAL A 26 -41.99 4.22 31.98
N PRO A 27 -41.11 5.24 31.97
CA PRO A 27 -41.07 6.23 30.89
C PRO A 27 -40.63 5.55 29.58
N SER A 28 -41.57 5.36 28.65
CA SER A 28 -41.27 4.97 27.28
C SER A 28 -40.78 6.19 26.49
N VAL A 29 -39.47 6.30 26.35
CA VAL A 29 -38.85 7.27 25.43
C VAL A 29 -39.15 6.80 24.01
N SER A 30 -40.15 7.40 23.36
CA SER A 30 -40.39 7.22 21.93
C SER A 30 -39.35 8.04 21.16
N VAL A 31 -38.29 7.36 20.71
CA VAL A 31 -37.36 7.93 19.71
C VAL A 31 -38.13 8.06 18.41
N LYS A 32 -38.59 9.27 18.08
CA LYS A 32 -39.05 9.59 16.73
C LYS A 32 -37.83 9.54 15.81
N THR A 33 -37.69 8.47 15.06
CA THR A 33 -36.78 8.39 13.92
C THR A 33 -37.29 9.39 12.88
N GLU A 34 -36.71 10.59 12.88
CA GLU A 34 -36.96 11.59 11.84
C GLU A 34 -36.30 11.07 10.56
N VAL A 35 -37.11 10.40 9.73
CA VAL A 35 -36.70 9.97 8.38
C VAL A 35 -36.44 11.26 7.60
N ALA A 36 -35.17 11.49 7.27
CA ALA A 36 -34.75 12.63 6.47
C ALA A 36 -35.56 12.62 5.16
N HIS A 37 -36.42 13.62 4.99
CA HIS A 37 -37.05 13.91 3.71
C HIS A 37 -35.95 14.30 2.72
N THR A 38 -35.61 13.37 1.82
CA THR A 38 -34.80 13.67 0.64
C THR A 38 -35.58 14.61 -0.27
N GLU A 39 -35.00 15.78 -0.56
CA GLU A 39 -35.54 16.68 -1.57
C GLU A 39 -35.58 16.01 -2.95
N PRO A 40 -36.69 16.15 -3.69
CA PRO A 40 -36.85 15.52 -5.00
C PRO A 40 -36.00 16.28 -6.03
N GLY A 41 -34.87 15.69 -6.45
CA GLY A 41 -34.10 16.23 -7.58
C GLY A 41 -32.62 15.88 -7.65
N LYS A 42 -32.00 15.34 -6.59
CA LYS A 42 -30.63 14.82 -6.69
C LYS A 42 -30.65 13.38 -7.20
N ALA A 43 -30.05 13.16 -8.37
CA ALA A 43 -29.76 11.82 -8.87
C ALA A 43 -29.11 11.00 -7.74
N LEU A 44 -29.69 9.85 -7.42
CA LEU A 44 -29.12 8.93 -6.43
C LEU A 44 -27.75 8.49 -6.97
N SER A 45 -26.68 8.99 -6.36
CA SER A 45 -25.33 8.52 -6.67
C SER A 45 -25.30 7.01 -6.43
N LYS A 46 -24.90 6.22 -7.44
CA LYS A 46 -24.71 4.77 -7.31
C LYS A 46 -23.49 4.42 -6.43
N THR A 47 -22.73 5.41 -6.00
CA THR A 47 -21.53 5.29 -5.17
C THR A 47 -21.70 6.00 -3.84
N LEU A 48 -21.13 5.41 -2.80
CA LEU A 48 -21.02 5.98 -1.45
C LEU A 48 -19.92 7.04 -1.38
N THR A 49 -20.04 7.90 -0.39
CA THR A 49 -19.05 8.90 0.01
C THR A 49 -18.22 8.41 1.21
N TRP A 50 -17.08 9.05 1.48
CA TRP A 50 -16.20 8.76 2.63
C TRP A 50 -16.92 8.73 3.98
N LEU A 51 -17.98 9.54 4.14
CA LEU A 51 -18.76 9.62 5.37
C LEU A 51 -19.74 8.46 5.53
N GLU A 52 -20.12 7.81 4.42
CA GLU A 52 -21.11 6.74 4.38
C GLU A 52 -20.49 5.34 4.51
N ILE A 53 -19.18 5.20 4.29
CA ILE A 53 -18.47 3.92 4.40
C ILE A 53 -18.16 3.55 5.86
N PRO A 54 -18.16 2.25 6.21
CA PRO A 54 -17.75 1.78 7.52
C PRO A 54 -16.26 2.02 7.78
N ASP A 55 -15.87 2.11 9.05
CA ASP A 55 -14.51 2.52 9.45
C ASP A 55 -13.40 1.59 8.97
N TRP A 56 -13.67 0.29 8.79
CA TRP A 56 -12.69 -0.65 8.25
C TRP A 56 -12.36 -0.41 6.76
N GLN A 57 -13.21 0.34 6.03
CA GLN A 57 -12.97 0.77 4.65
C GLN A 57 -12.27 2.12 4.55
N LYS A 58 -12.18 2.89 5.64
CA LYS A 58 -11.59 4.23 5.66
C LYS A 58 -10.07 4.16 5.66
N ASP A 59 -9.46 4.30 4.48
CA ASP A 59 -8.00 4.21 4.29
C ASP A 59 -7.32 5.53 3.89
N ASN A 60 -8.00 6.39 3.12
CA ASN A 60 -7.49 7.66 2.61
C ASN A 60 -8.56 8.76 2.65
N GLU A 61 -8.43 9.68 3.61
CA GLU A 61 -9.39 10.78 3.85
C GLU A 61 -9.50 11.81 2.71
N TYR A 62 -8.55 11.82 1.76
CA TYR A 62 -8.57 12.73 0.61
C TYR A 62 -9.39 12.19 -0.57
N ILE A 63 -9.77 10.92 -0.53
CA ILE A 63 -10.67 10.30 -1.51
C ILE A 63 -12.09 10.41 -0.97
N LEU A 64 -12.93 11.22 -1.61
CA LEU A 64 -14.19 11.68 -1.00
C LEU A 64 -15.41 10.92 -1.52
N THR A 65 -15.35 10.44 -2.76
CA THR A 65 -16.47 9.83 -3.49
C THR A 65 -16.01 8.59 -4.26
N GLY A 66 -16.95 7.87 -4.88
CA GLY A 66 -16.64 6.71 -5.74
C GLY A 66 -16.54 5.37 -5.02
N TYR A 67 -16.76 5.32 -3.70
CA TYR A 67 -16.84 4.08 -2.93
C TYR A 67 -18.07 3.26 -3.36
N ARG A 68 -17.97 1.93 -3.36
CA ARG A 68 -19.10 1.05 -3.74
C ARG A 68 -19.54 0.21 -2.55
N SER A 69 -20.84 0.17 -2.31
CA SER A 69 -21.45 -0.43 -1.11
C SER A 69 -21.29 -1.94 -1.02
N ALA A 70 -21.33 -2.66 -2.14
CA ALA A 70 -20.90 -4.05 -2.29
C ALA A 70 -21.11 -4.49 -3.76
N PHE A 71 -20.36 -5.48 -4.21
CA PHE A 71 -20.66 -6.32 -5.38
C PHE A 71 -20.51 -5.76 -6.80
N TYR A 72 -19.31 -5.28 -7.17
CA TYR A 72 -18.67 -5.66 -8.44
C TYR A 72 -17.18 -5.29 -8.44
N HIS A 73 -16.32 -6.32 -8.38
CA HIS A 73 -14.84 -6.37 -8.56
C HIS A 73 -14.01 -5.44 -7.63
N THR A 74 -13.29 -5.87 -6.58
CA THR A 74 -12.27 -6.94 -6.55
C THR A 74 -11.98 -7.41 -5.10
N PHE A 75 -12.99 -7.82 -4.32
CA PHE A 75 -12.87 -8.37 -2.94
C PHE A 75 -12.70 -7.38 -1.77
N SER A 76 -12.11 -6.20 -1.96
CA SER A 76 -11.87 -5.23 -0.86
C SER A 76 -13.14 -4.63 -0.24
N MET A 77 -14.28 -4.71 -0.95
CA MET A 77 -15.57 -4.15 -0.52
C MET A 77 -16.60 -5.24 -0.15
N HIS A 78 -16.18 -6.51 -0.03
CA HIS A 78 -17.10 -7.62 0.23
C HIS A 78 -17.50 -7.73 1.71
N SER A 79 -16.51 -7.89 2.58
CA SER A 79 -16.69 -7.94 4.03
C SER A 79 -15.35 -7.65 4.70
N GLU A 80 -15.36 -7.19 5.95
CA GLU A 80 -14.16 -6.90 6.71
C GLU A 80 -13.17 -8.07 6.73
N ALA A 81 -13.68 -9.30 6.91
CA ALA A 81 -12.88 -10.52 6.90
C ALA A 81 -12.24 -10.82 5.53
N VAL A 82 -12.93 -10.58 4.42
CA VAL A 82 -12.39 -10.76 3.06
C VAL A 82 -11.37 -9.67 2.76
N ALA A 83 -11.71 -8.41 3.02
CA ALA A 83 -10.82 -7.26 2.82
C ALA A 83 -9.51 -7.42 3.61
N GLY A 84 -9.62 -7.86 4.86
CA GLY A 84 -8.45 -8.15 5.70
C GLY A 84 -7.57 -9.30 5.21
N ARG A 85 -8.13 -10.28 4.48
CA ARG A 85 -7.34 -11.36 3.85
C ARG A 85 -6.69 -10.90 2.55
N CYS A 86 -7.42 -10.16 1.72
CA CYS A 86 -6.87 -9.59 0.48
C CYS A 86 -5.73 -8.61 0.78
N ASN A 87 -5.85 -7.79 1.82
CA ASN A 87 -4.77 -6.91 2.28
C ASN A 87 -3.53 -7.71 2.75
N ALA A 88 -3.73 -8.82 3.45
CA ALA A 88 -2.63 -9.70 3.84
C ALA A 88 -1.92 -10.33 2.61
N LEU A 89 -2.69 -10.73 1.59
CA LEU A 89 -2.14 -11.25 0.33
C LEU A 89 -1.40 -10.18 -0.47
N ASP A 90 -1.90 -8.94 -0.47
CA ASP A 90 -1.21 -7.80 -1.12
C ASP A 90 0.16 -7.56 -0.48
N TYR A 91 0.24 -7.49 0.85
CA TYR A 91 1.52 -7.40 1.56
C TYR A 91 2.42 -8.62 1.32
N ALA A 92 1.85 -9.83 1.28
CA ALA A 92 2.62 -11.04 0.97
C ALA A 92 3.20 -10.96 -0.46
N GLY A 93 2.45 -10.41 -1.41
CA GLY A 93 2.91 -10.12 -2.77
C GLY A 93 4.13 -9.20 -2.79
N ILE A 94 4.13 -8.13 -1.99
CA ILE A 94 5.30 -7.23 -1.84
C ILE A 94 6.52 -8.00 -1.33
N VAL A 95 6.35 -8.87 -0.33
CA VAL A 95 7.45 -9.70 0.20
C VAL A 95 7.99 -10.64 -0.87
N VAL A 96 7.11 -11.36 -1.57
CA VAL A 96 7.50 -12.31 -2.64
C VAL A 96 8.22 -11.58 -3.77
N LEU A 97 7.70 -10.44 -4.22
CA LEU A 97 8.33 -9.62 -5.26
C LEU A 97 9.72 -9.13 -4.81
N THR A 98 9.83 -8.62 -3.58
CA THR A 98 11.10 -8.11 -3.05
C THR A 98 12.13 -9.22 -2.95
N VAL A 99 11.81 -10.32 -2.27
CA VAL A 99 12.73 -11.45 -2.11
C VAL A 99 13.10 -12.05 -3.47
N GLY A 100 12.10 -12.31 -4.33
CA GLY A 100 12.33 -12.87 -5.66
C GLY A 100 13.21 -11.97 -6.54
N SER A 101 13.07 -10.65 -6.43
CA SER A 101 13.88 -9.71 -7.20
C SER A 101 15.36 -9.72 -6.84
N PHE A 102 15.74 -10.21 -5.64
CA PHE A 102 17.14 -10.34 -5.23
C PHE A 102 17.81 -11.57 -5.88
N PHE A 103 17.06 -12.61 -6.23
CA PHE A 103 17.64 -13.88 -6.69
C PHE A 103 18.51 -13.71 -7.94
N PRO A 104 17.99 -13.15 -9.06
CA PRO A 104 18.79 -13.06 -10.27
C PRO A 104 20.00 -12.10 -10.15
N PRO A 105 19.88 -10.89 -9.57
CA PRO A 105 21.05 -10.01 -9.38
C PRO A 105 22.12 -10.62 -8.49
N MET A 106 21.78 -11.35 -7.42
CA MET A 106 22.78 -12.03 -6.60
C MET A 106 23.44 -13.19 -7.36
N TYR A 107 22.65 -13.96 -8.11
CA TYR A 107 23.17 -15.08 -8.90
C TYR A 107 24.16 -14.63 -9.98
N TYR A 108 23.77 -13.66 -10.82
CA TYR A 108 24.65 -13.14 -11.88
C TYR A 108 25.75 -12.22 -11.34
N GLY A 109 25.46 -11.46 -10.28
CA GLY A 109 26.42 -10.57 -9.62
C GLY A 109 27.60 -11.32 -9.02
N PHE A 110 27.34 -12.45 -8.38
CA PHE A 110 28.36 -13.28 -7.73
C PHE A 110 28.54 -14.63 -8.43
N PHE A 111 28.32 -14.69 -9.75
CA PHE A 111 28.30 -15.96 -10.52
C PHE A 111 29.52 -16.85 -10.23
N CYS A 112 30.71 -16.25 -10.18
CA CYS A 112 31.98 -16.94 -9.92
C CYS A 112 32.28 -17.21 -8.43
N GLU A 113 31.46 -16.68 -7.53
CA GLU A 113 31.68 -16.71 -6.08
C GLU A 113 30.43 -17.30 -5.38
N PRO A 114 30.18 -18.62 -5.52
CA PRO A 114 28.94 -19.25 -5.07
C PRO A 114 28.73 -19.14 -3.54
N HIS A 115 29.80 -18.99 -2.78
CA HIS A 115 29.74 -18.77 -1.34
C HIS A 115 28.97 -17.48 -0.99
N TYR A 116 29.22 -16.38 -1.69
CA TYR A 116 28.51 -15.12 -1.44
C TYR A 116 27.07 -15.16 -1.93
N GLN A 117 26.78 -15.87 -3.03
CA GLN A 117 25.41 -16.13 -3.45
C GLN A 117 24.63 -16.82 -2.33
N ALA A 118 25.16 -17.92 -1.79
CA ALA A 118 24.51 -18.69 -0.74
C ALA A 118 24.23 -17.83 0.51
N ILE A 119 25.21 -17.02 0.95
CA ILE A 119 25.04 -16.12 2.09
C ILE A 119 23.89 -15.13 1.83
N TYR A 120 23.97 -14.35 0.76
CA TYR A 120 22.98 -13.29 0.52
C TYR A 120 21.58 -13.83 0.25
N LEU A 121 21.47 -14.91 -0.53
CA LEU A 121 20.19 -15.55 -0.82
C LEU A 121 19.55 -16.18 0.42
N THR A 122 20.35 -16.78 1.30
CA THR A 122 19.85 -17.31 2.57
C THR A 122 19.39 -16.18 3.48
N CYS A 123 20.18 -15.12 3.61
CA CYS A 123 19.83 -13.95 4.43
C CYS A 123 18.53 -13.28 3.95
N ILE A 124 18.38 -12.99 2.65
CA ILE A 124 17.18 -12.34 2.13
C ILE A 124 15.95 -13.25 2.25
N THR A 125 16.11 -14.55 2.04
CA THR A 125 15.02 -15.52 2.21
C THR A 125 14.56 -15.59 3.66
N ALA A 126 15.49 -15.66 4.61
CA ALA A 126 15.17 -15.65 6.04
C ALA A 126 14.47 -14.34 6.46
N ALA A 127 14.98 -13.19 6.03
CA ALA A 127 14.36 -11.89 6.28
C ALA A 127 12.96 -11.78 5.64
N GLY A 128 12.79 -12.36 4.44
CA GLY A 128 11.52 -12.48 3.74
C GLY A 128 10.49 -13.31 4.51
N LEU A 129 10.87 -14.46 5.06
CA LEU A 129 9.99 -15.30 5.86
C LEU A 129 9.53 -14.60 7.14
N VAL A 130 10.43 -13.87 7.82
CA VAL A 130 10.08 -13.06 8.99
C VAL A 130 9.10 -11.95 8.60
N SER A 131 9.34 -11.29 7.46
CA SER A 131 8.45 -10.24 6.94
C SER A 131 7.07 -10.80 6.60
N ALA A 132 7.02 -11.95 5.92
CA ALA A 132 5.79 -12.65 5.57
C ALA A 132 4.97 -13.03 6.82
N TYR A 133 5.62 -13.56 7.86
CA TYR A 133 4.98 -13.87 9.14
C TYR A 133 4.32 -12.62 9.74
N ILE A 134 5.04 -11.50 9.77
CA ILE A 134 4.53 -10.24 10.33
C ILE A 134 3.34 -9.71 9.53
N VAL A 135 3.38 -9.73 8.19
CA VAL A 135 2.30 -9.12 7.40
C VAL A 135 1.06 -9.99 7.24
N ILE A 136 1.20 -11.32 7.33
CA ILE A 136 0.09 -12.27 7.22
C ILE A 136 -0.62 -12.44 8.57
N ASN A 137 0.10 -12.32 9.69
CA ASN A 137 -0.46 -12.55 11.01
C ASN A 137 -1.58 -11.52 11.33
N PRO A 138 -2.80 -11.99 11.68
CA PRO A 138 -3.92 -11.13 12.00
C PRO A 138 -3.66 -10.03 13.03
N GLU A 139 -2.80 -10.29 14.02
CA GLU A 139 -2.47 -9.35 15.10
C GLU A 139 -1.75 -8.09 14.60
N TYR A 140 -0.83 -8.27 13.65
CA TYR A 140 -0.03 -7.20 13.07
C TYR A 140 -0.76 -6.39 12.01
N ARG A 141 -1.99 -6.79 11.65
CA ARG A 141 -2.87 -5.99 10.76
C ARG A 141 -3.47 -4.77 11.46
N LYS A 142 -3.60 -4.82 12.80
CA LYS A 142 -4.18 -3.72 13.58
C LYS A 142 -3.47 -2.39 13.31
N PRO A 143 -4.18 -1.24 13.31
CA PRO A 143 -3.58 0.08 13.09
C PRO A 143 -2.41 0.40 14.04
N THR A 144 -2.44 -0.13 15.26
CA THR A 144 -1.37 -0.01 16.27
C THR A 144 -0.03 -0.55 15.79
N HIS A 145 -0.02 -1.56 14.92
CA HIS A 145 1.18 -2.23 14.41
C HIS A 145 1.62 -1.74 13.02
N ARG A 146 1.03 -0.65 12.49
CA ARG A 146 1.43 -0.04 11.19
C ARG A 146 2.93 0.23 11.10
N GLY A 147 3.53 0.68 12.20
CA GLY A 147 4.98 0.93 12.28
C GLY A 147 5.82 -0.33 12.12
N ALA A 148 5.39 -1.47 12.67
CA ALA A 148 6.12 -2.74 12.53
C ALA A 148 6.16 -3.20 11.08
N ARG A 149 5.02 -3.15 10.36
CA ARG A 149 4.93 -3.49 8.93
C ARG A 149 5.81 -2.59 8.07
N THR A 150 5.82 -1.29 8.36
CA THR A 150 6.65 -0.34 7.61
C THR A 150 8.14 -0.60 7.81
N LYS A 151 8.55 -0.86 9.06
CA LYS A 151 9.96 -1.15 9.40
C LYS A 151 10.47 -2.39 8.67
N VAL A 152 9.71 -3.49 8.64
CA VAL A 152 10.17 -4.72 7.97
C VAL A 152 10.42 -4.51 6.49
N PHE A 153 9.57 -3.76 5.78
CA PHE A 153 9.81 -3.45 4.37
C PHE A 153 11.02 -2.53 4.16
N ILE A 154 11.22 -1.54 5.04
CA ILE A 154 12.41 -0.69 5.00
C ILE A 154 13.68 -1.52 5.20
N PHE A 155 13.72 -2.39 6.21
CA PHE A 155 14.87 -3.26 6.47
C PHE A 155 15.12 -4.23 5.30
N LEU A 156 14.06 -4.81 4.74
CA LEU A 156 14.16 -5.71 3.59
C LEU A 156 14.75 -4.98 2.38
N GLY A 157 14.31 -3.76 2.08
CA GLY A 157 14.88 -2.94 1.01
C GLY A 157 16.33 -2.53 1.27
N LEU A 158 16.64 -2.03 2.48
CA LEU A 158 18.00 -1.60 2.85
C LEU A 158 19.01 -2.74 2.85
N SER A 159 18.57 -3.99 3.04
CA SER A 159 19.44 -5.16 2.98
C SER A 159 20.17 -5.30 1.63
N GLY A 160 19.62 -4.75 0.55
CA GLY A 160 20.24 -4.72 -0.79
C GLY A 160 21.47 -3.83 -0.90
N VAL A 161 21.70 -2.91 0.05
CA VAL A 161 22.88 -2.02 0.04
C VAL A 161 24.16 -2.80 0.27
N LEU A 162 24.16 -3.81 1.15
CA LEU A 162 25.34 -4.59 1.47
C LEU A 162 25.92 -5.37 0.28
N PRO A 163 25.15 -6.19 -0.46
CA PRO A 163 25.69 -6.89 -1.63
C PRO A 163 26.09 -5.93 -2.76
N ILE A 164 25.45 -4.75 -2.87
CA ILE A 164 25.87 -3.71 -3.81
C ILE A 164 27.26 -3.17 -3.45
N ILE A 165 27.48 -2.80 -2.18
CA ILE A 165 28.79 -2.31 -1.72
C ILE A 165 29.86 -3.38 -1.92
N HIS A 166 29.54 -4.62 -1.56
CA HIS A 166 30.46 -5.73 -1.75
C HIS A 166 30.81 -5.92 -3.23
N GLY A 167 29.80 -5.92 -4.13
CA GLY A 167 30.03 -6.03 -5.57
C GLY A 167 30.85 -4.86 -6.14
N LEU A 168 30.65 -3.63 -5.64
CA LEU A 168 31.46 -2.46 -6.04
C LEU A 168 32.93 -2.63 -5.66
N ILE A 169 33.21 -3.17 -4.47
CA ILE A 169 34.58 -3.39 -3.98
C ILE A 169 35.26 -4.52 -4.76
N THR A 170 34.55 -5.62 -5.06
CA THR A 170 35.16 -6.82 -5.67
C THR A 170 35.25 -6.79 -7.19
N HIS A 171 34.30 -6.13 -7.88
CA HIS A 171 34.25 -6.10 -9.34
C HIS A 171 34.67 -4.74 -9.93
N GLY A 172 34.71 -3.70 -9.09
CA GLY A 172 34.99 -2.33 -9.51
C GLY A 172 33.77 -1.63 -10.12
N PHE A 173 33.78 -0.30 -10.06
CA PHE A 173 32.65 0.54 -10.49
C PHE A 173 32.29 0.36 -11.98
N TYR A 174 33.31 0.28 -12.86
CA TYR A 174 33.10 0.21 -14.31
C TYR A 174 32.39 -1.09 -14.73
N THR A 175 32.90 -2.25 -14.28
CA THR A 175 32.31 -3.57 -14.55
C THR A 175 30.87 -3.64 -14.05
N LEU A 176 30.62 -3.16 -12.82
CA LEU A 176 29.30 -3.22 -12.22
C LEU A 176 28.30 -2.34 -12.97
N CYS A 177 28.66 -1.09 -13.26
CA CYS A 177 27.80 -0.09 -13.91
C CYS A 177 27.51 -0.39 -15.38
N TYR A 178 28.54 -0.75 -16.15
CA TYR A 178 28.44 -0.84 -17.60
C TYR A 178 28.29 -2.26 -18.12
N GLU A 179 28.78 -3.27 -17.41
CA GLU A 179 28.75 -4.66 -17.88
C GLU A 179 27.68 -5.52 -17.19
N MET A 180 27.33 -5.21 -15.93
CA MET A 180 26.47 -6.07 -15.10
C MET A 180 25.08 -5.47 -14.82
N GLY A 181 24.68 -4.40 -15.52
CA GLY A 181 23.32 -3.86 -15.44
C GLY A 181 23.01 -3.04 -14.17
N PHE A 182 24.01 -2.61 -13.41
CA PHE A 182 23.79 -1.85 -12.17
C PHE A 182 23.10 -0.49 -12.38
N GLY A 183 23.26 0.15 -13.54
CA GLY A 183 22.48 1.35 -13.88
C GLY A 183 20.97 1.12 -13.80
N TRP A 184 20.50 -0.05 -14.25
CA TRP A 184 19.09 -0.44 -14.13
C TRP A 184 18.67 -0.70 -12.68
N LEU A 185 19.59 -1.19 -11.84
CA LEU A 185 19.35 -1.36 -10.40
C LEU A 185 19.18 0.01 -9.71
N VAL A 186 19.96 1.02 -10.10
CA VAL A 186 19.81 2.40 -9.61
C VAL A 186 18.46 2.98 -10.03
N VAL A 187 18.06 2.79 -11.29
CA VAL A 187 16.74 3.21 -11.80
C VAL A 187 15.62 2.52 -11.02
N CYS A 188 15.72 1.20 -10.80
CA CYS A 188 14.78 0.44 -9.99
C CYS A 188 14.65 1.00 -8.57
N GLY A 189 15.78 1.24 -7.88
CA GLY A 189 15.80 1.81 -6.54
C GLY A 189 15.17 3.20 -6.49
N ALA A 190 15.48 4.06 -7.45
CA ALA A 190 14.90 5.40 -7.56
C ALA A 190 13.37 5.35 -7.77
N LEU A 191 12.88 4.42 -8.60
CA LEU A 191 11.44 4.21 -8.83
C LEU A 191 10.75 3.72 -7.54
N TYR A 192 11.30 2.73 -6.85
CA TYR A 192 10.70 2.25 -5.60
C TYR A 192 10.63 3.33 -4.53
N ILE A 193 11.72 4.08 -4.31
CA ILE A 193 11.77 5.16 -3.32
C ILE A 193 10.77 6.26 -3.68
N SER A 194 10.77 6.70 -4.94
CA SER A 194 9.87 7.77 -5.40
C SER A 194 8.41 7.37 -5.27
N GLY A 195 8.05 6.16 -5.72
CA GLY A 195 6.69 5.63 -5.57
C GLY A 195 6.27 5.53 -4.10
N ALA A 196 7.13 5.00 -3.24
CA ALA A 196 6.86 4.88 -1.81
C ALA A 196 6.67 6.25 -1.13
N LEU A 197 7.46 7.26 -1.51
CA LEU A 197 7.33 8.63 -1.01
C LEU A 197 6.01 9.27 -1.46
N LEU A 198 5.62 9.11 -2.73
CA LEU A 198 4.33 9.62 -3.23
C LEU A 198 3.16 8.96 -2.50
N TYR A 199 3.22 7.64 -2.31
CA TYR A 199 2.22 6.87 -1.57
C TYR A 199 2.11 7.30 -0.11
N ALA A 200 3.23 7.41 0.59
CA ALA A 200 3.27 7.76 2.01
C ALA A 200 2.76 9.19 2.25
N ASN A 201 3.05 10.12 1.34
CA ASN A 201 2.61 11.50 1.44
C ASN A 201 1.22 11.77 0.83
N ARG A 202 0.55 10.74 0.28
CA ARG A 202 -0.77 10.83 -0.36
C ARG A 202 -0.82 11.88 -1.47
N ILE A 203 0.23 11.96 -2.28
CA ILE A 203 0.35 12.93 -3.38
C ILE A 203 -0.13 12.27 -4.68
N PRO A 204 -1.02 12.92 -5.47
CA PRO A 204 -1.43 14.34 -5.40
C PRO A 204 -2.73 14.63 -4.63
N GLU A 205 -3.49 13.61 -4.21
CA GLU A 205 -4.83 13.80 -3.62
C GLU A 205 -4.85 14.66 -2.36
N ARG A 206 -3.75 14.68 -1.60
CA ARG A 206 -3.57 15.58 -0.45
C ARG A 206 -3.68 17.06 -0.81
N PHE A 207 -3.28 17.45 -2.02
CA PHE A 207 -3.31 18.85 -2.48
C PHE A 207 -4.63 19.23 -3.14
N SER A 208 -5.38 18.26 -3.68
CA SER A 208 -6.70 18.49 -4.28
C SER A 208 -7.66 17.34 -3.93
N PRO A 209 -8.20 17.33 -2.69
CA PRO A 209 -9.12 16.28 -2.25
C PRO A 209 -10.36 16.18 -3.14
N GLY A 210 -10.83 14.96 -3.42
CA GLY A 210 -11.97 14.71 -4.31
C GLY A 210 -11.67 14.76 -5.81
N THR A 211 -10.52 15.30 -6.23
CA THR A 211 -10.17 15.40 -7.66
C THR A 211 -9.64 14.09 -8.23
N PHE A 212 -8.92 13.33 -7.41
CA PHE A 212 -8.22 12.11 -7.80
C PHE A 212 -8.92 10.84 -7.29
N ASP A 213 -10.24 10.90 -7.10
CA ASP A 213 -11.04 9.80 -6.54
C ASP A 213 -11.04 8.54 -7.42
N TYR A 214 -10.92 8.71 -8.74
CA TYR A 214 -10.95 7.60 -9.71
C TYR A 214 -9.61 7.32 -10.38
N PHE A 215 -8.84 8.38 -10.69
CA PHE A 215 -7.61 8.28 -11.47
C PHE A 215 -6.50 9.12 -10.85
N PHE A 216 -5.27 8.65 -11.01
CA PHE A 216 -4.04 9.29 -10.52
C PHE A 216 -3.99 9.51 -9.01
N SER A 217 -4.69 8.70 -8.23
CA SER A 217 -4.46 8.66 -6.79
C SER A 217 -3.04 8.16 -6.50
N SER A 218 -2.47 8.55 -5.36
CA SER A 218 -1.14 8.13 -4.94
C SER A 218 -0.96 6.61 -4.96
N HIS A 219 -2.01 5.84 -4.64
CA HIS A 219 -1.98 4.38 -4.66
C HIS A 219 -1.88 3.83 -6.09
N GLN A 220 -2.60 4.41 -7.06
CA GLN A 220 -2.47 4.03 -8.47
C GLN A 220 -1.09 4.38 -9.02
N ILE A 221 -0.58 5.57 -8.69
CA ILE A 221 0.77 5.99 -9.09
C ILE A 221 1.80 5.04 -8.47
N PHE A 222 1.66 4.69 -7.20
CA PHE A 222 2.54 3.73 -6.54
C PHE A 222 2.62 2.39 -7.29
N HIS A 223 1.48 1.81 -7.65
CA HIS A 223 1.46 0.56 -8.43
C HIS A 223 2.16 0.70 -9.79
N PHE A 224 1.98 1.82 -10.48
CA PHE A 224 2.71 2.10 -11.72
C PHE A 224 4.23 2.11 -11.49
N PHE A 225 4.70 2.77 -10.43
CA PHE A 225 6.13 2.80 -10.08
C PHE A 225 6.66 1.40 -9.72
N VAL A 226 5.89 0.58 -9.01
CA VAL A 226 6.26 -0.82 -8.69
C VAL A 226 6.43 -1.65 -9.96
N VAL A 227 5.50 -1.55 -10.93
CA VAL A 227 5.61 -2.24 -12.22
C VAL A 227 6.81 -1.74 -13.02
N ALA A 228 7.01 -0.42 -13.09
CA ALA A 228 8.16 0.16 -13.78
C ALA A 228 9.50 -0.28 -13.15
N ALA A 229 9.57 -0.37 -11.82
CA ALA A 229 10.74 -0.85 -11.09
C ALA A 229 11.00 -2.34 -11.35
N ALA A 230 9.95 -3.17 -11.42
CA ALA A 230 10.07 -4.58 -11.80
C ALA A 230 10.60 -4.73 -13.23
N LEU A 231 10.11 -3.92 -14.18
CA LEU A 231 10.62 -3.89 -15.56
C LEU A 231 12.09 -3.43 -15.64
N ALA A 232 12.46 -2.41 -14.88
CA ALA A 232 13.86 -1.96 -14.77
C ALA A 232 14.75 -3.08 -14.22
N THR A 233 14.30 -3.77 -13.16
CA THR A 233 15.01 -4.94 -12.61
C THR A 233 15.18 -6.03 -13.67
N TYR A 234 14.12 -6.34 -14.41
CA TYR A 234 14.16 -7.32 -15.49
C TYR A 234 15.18 -6.95 -16.58
N ALA A 235 15.20 -5.68 -17.02
CA ALA A 235 16.20 -5.18 -17.98
C ALA A 235 17.64 -5.29 -17.44
N GLY A 236 17.86 -4.98 -16.17
CA GLY A 236 19.14 -5.16 -15.49
C GLY A 236 19.59 -6.63 -15.49
N VAL A 237 18.68 -7.54 -15.15
CA VAL A 237 18.94 -8.99 -15.14
C VAL A 237 19.26 -9.51 -16.54
N LEU A 238 18.54 -9.10 -17.57
CA LEU A 238 18.85 -9.47 -18.95
C LEU A 238 20.24 -8.97 -19.38
N THR A 239 20.64 -7.78 -18.94
CA THR A 239 21.97 -7.23 -19.19
C THR A 239 23.05 -8.11 -18.54
N ALA A 240 22.87 -8.46 -17.26
CA ALA A 240 23.78 -9.34 -16.54
C ALA A 240 23.82 -10.76 -17.14
N PHE A 241 22.67 -11.31 -17.52
CA PHE A 241 22.55 -12.60 -18.19
C PHE A 241 23.35 -12.63 -19.49
N HIS A 242 23.19 -11.64 -20.36
CA HIS A 242 23.92 -11.53 -21.61
C HIS A 242 25.43 -11.38 -21.38
N HIS A 243 25.83 -10.61 -20.37
CA HIS A 243 27.23 -10.47 -20.01
C HIS A 243 27.87 -11.82 -19.64
N THR A 244 27.25 -12.56 -18.72
CA THR A 244 27.76 -13.86 -18.25
C THR A 244 27.79 -14.90 -19.38
N HIS A 245 26.72 -15.01 -20.17
CA HIS A 245 26.62 -16.04 -21.21
C HIS A 245 27.44 -15.73 -22.46
N ARG A 246 27.73 -14.46 -22.76
CA ARG A 246 28.70 -14.10 -23.81
C ARG A 246 30.12 -14.56 -23.49
N ARG A 247 30.44 -14.70 -22.20
CA ARG A 247 31.72 -15.24 -21.71
C ARG A 247 31.67 -16.75 -21.47
N LEU A 248 30.65 -17.47 -22.00
CA LEU A 248 30.45 -18.91 -21.78
C LEU A 248 30.37 -19.34 -20.30
N GLY A 249 30.08 -18.40 -19.39
CA GLY A 249 30.15 -18.67 -17.95
C GLY A 249 31.58 -18.86 -17.41
N GLU A 250 32.61 -18.43 -18.16
CA GLU A 250 33.99 -18.51 -17.71
C GLU A 250 34.28 -17.47 -16.63
N CYS A 251 34.91 -17.94 -15.56
CA CYS A 251 35.36 -17.10 -14.46
C CYS A 251 36.83 -16.75 -14.66
N PRO A 252 37.22 -15.47 -14.55
CA PRO A 252 38.62 -15.10 -14.61
C PRO A 252 39.37 -15.78 -13.47
N ALA A 253 40.56 -16.33 -13.76
CA ALA A 253 41.48 -16.80 -12.73
C ALA A 253 41.86 -15.60 -11.84
N ARG A 254 41.38 -15.60 -10.60
CA ARG A 254 41.69 -14.58 -9.58
C ARG A 254 42.98 -14.94 -8.84
#